data_AF-A0A3N4IBT7-F1
#
_entry.id   AF-A0A3N4IBT7-F1
#
_cell.length_a   1.000
_cell.length_b   1.000
_cell.length_c   1.000
_cell.angle_alpha   90.00
_cell.angle_beta   90.00
_cell.angle_gamma   90.00
#
_symmetry.space_group_name_H-M   'P 1'
#
loop_
_entity.id
_entity.type
_entity.pdbx_description
1 polymer ?
#
loop_
_entity_poly.entity_id
_entity_poly.type
_entity_poly.pdbx_seq_one_letter_code
_entity_poly.pdbx_strand_id
1 'polypeptide(L)'
;MRHGLPSNANKLNNAHPLEARLKNWEANQEELKMEGLRRNFGMCEVIRREMEMKFARADYRPTLLGGPSNLHLDILRGKDTTIDWDDVFQGDNFDPPSFHDEMEARLSMKW
;
A
#
# COMPACT_ATOMS: atom_id res chain seq x y z
N MET A 1 -9.83 36.53 -17.66
CA MET A 1 -8.38 36.34 -17.82
C MET A 1 -7.65 36.69 -16.50
N ARG A 2 -7.77 35.89 -15.42
CA ARG A 2 -7.31 36.32 -14.07
C ARG A 2 -6.29 35.38 -13.39
N HIS A 3 -5.65 34.51 -14.14
CA HIS A 3 -4.45 33.81 -13.67
C HIS A 3 -3.45 33.69 -14.84
N GLY A 4 -2.20 34.08 -14.59
CA GLY A 4 -1.09 33.86 -15.52
C GLY A 4 -0.69 32.38 -15.57
N LEU A 5 0.30 32.05 -16.41
CA LEU A 5 0.85 30.69 -16.47
C LEU A 5 1.34 30.25 -15.08
N PRO A 6 0.98 29.03 -14.62
CA PRO A 6 1.37 28.57 -13.29
C PRO A 6 2.89 28.42 -13.20
N SER A 7 3.52 29.23 -12.34
CA SER A 7 4.94 29.13 -12.00
C SER A 7 5.18 27.96 -11.04
N ASN A 8 6.26 27.22 -11.24
CA ASN A 8 6.70 26.16 -10.31
C ASN A 8 6.94 26.70 -8.89
N ALA A 9 7.33 27.97 -8.74
CA ALA A 9 7.48 28.62 -7.44
C ALA A 9 6.15 28.72 -6.66
N ASN A 10 5.03 28.94 -7.34
CA ASN A 10 3.71 28.97 -6.71
C ASN A 10 3.23 27.60 -6.25
N LYS A 11 3.71 26.51 -6.87
CA LYS A 11 3.38 25.14 -6.43
C LYS A 11 4.20 24.74 -5.20
N LEU A 12 5.46 25.17 -5.14
CA LEU A 12 6.37 24.81 -4.04
C LEU A 12 6.18 25.69 -2.79
N ASN A 13 5.91 26.99 -2.94
CA ASN A 13 5.77 27.91 -1.80
C ASN A 13 4.47 27.76 -1.00
N ASN A 14 3.43 27.14 -1.58
CA ASN A 14 2.13 26.96 -0.93
C ASN A 14 1.97 25.58 -0.26
N ALA A 15 2.92 24.67 -0.44
CA ALA A 15 2.87 23.33 0.14
C ALA A 15 3.51 23.32 1.54
N HIS A 16 2.88 22.64 2.50
CA HIS A 16 3.47 22.51 3.83
C HIS A 16 4.65 21.53 3.77
N PRO A 17 5.81 21.81 4.40
CA PRO A 17 7.01 20.97 4.25
C PRO A 17 6.81 19.52 4.73
N LEU A 18 5.89 19.28 5.66
CA LEU A 18 5.54 17.93 6.13
C LEU A 18 4.43 17.25 5.33
N GLU A 19 3.74 17.96 4.44
CA GLU A 19 2.59 17.42 3.70
C GLU A 19 3.00 16.19 2.88
N ALA A 20 4.11 16.30 2.15
CA ALA A 20 4.65 15.18 1.37
C ALA A 20 5.07 14.00 2.26
N ARG A 21 5.62 14.28 3.44
CA ARG A 21 6.09 13.23 4.37
C ARG A 21 4.93 12.50 5.04
N LEU A 22 3.89 13.23 5.44
CA LEU A 22 2.67 12.68 6.04
C LEU A 22 1.90 11.86 5.01
N LYS A 23 1.77 12.37 3.78
CA LYS A 23 1.12 11.66 2.69
C LYS A 23 1.80 10.33 2.37
N ASN A 24 3.13 10.28 2.47
CA ASN A 24 3.93 9.08 2.21
C ASN A 24 4.47 8.44 3.48
N TRP A 25 3.78 8.60 4.63
CA TRP A 25 4.31 8.19 5.93
C TRP A 25 4.74 6.71 5.94
N GLU A 26 3.87 5.82 5.50
CA GLU A 26 4.14 4.38 5.51
C GLU A 26 5.28 3.99 4.56
N ALA A 27 5.27 4.52 3.34
CA ALA A 27 6.32 4.25 2.36
C ALA A 27 7.69 4.71 2.86
N ASN A 28 7.75 5.86 3.51
CA ASN A 28 8.99 6.38 4.10
C ASN A 28 9.49 5.50 5.27
N GLN A 29 8.58 4.94 6.08
CA GLN A 29 8.94 4.00 7.15
C GLN A 29 9.48 2.69 6.59
N GLU A 30 8.85 2.16 5.54
CA GLU A 30 9.31 0.96 4.84
C GLU A 30 10.70 1.18 4.23
N GLU A 31 10.91 2.29 3.53
CA GLU A 31 12.21 2.63 2.94
C GLU A 31 13.31 2.71 4.00
N LEU A 32 13.04 3.35 5.14
CA LEU A 32 13.98 3.44 6.25
C LEU A 32 14.30 2.04 6.82
N LYS A 33 13.31 1.15 6.94
CA LYS A 33 13.51 -0.23 7.39
C LYS A 33 14.40 -1.01 6.42
N MET A 34 14.15 -0.87 5.11
CA MET A 34 14.95 -1.52 4.07
C MET A 34 16.38 -0.98 4.02
N GLU A 35 16.57 0.32 4.22
CA GLU A 35 17.90 0.92 4.34
C GLU A 35 18.67 0.34 5.55
N GLY A 36 18.00 0.19 6.70
CA GLY A 36 18.57 -0.43 7.88
C GLY A 36 19.00 -1.88 7.64
N LEU A 37 18.15 -2.67 6.98
CA LEU A 37 18.49 -4.05 6.58
C LEU A 37 19.69 -4.08 5.63
N ARG A 38 19.73 -3.16 4.66
CA ARG A 38 20.86 -3.06 3.72
C ARG A 38 22.17 -2.75 4.42
N ARG A 39 22.15 -1.80 5.37
CA ARG A 39 23.35 -1.37 6.10
C ARG A 39 23.87 -2.45 7.04
N ASN A 40 22.98 -3.19 7.70
CA ASN A 40 23.36 -4.18 8.71
C ASN A 40 23.66 -5.57 8.12
N PHE A 41 22.89 -6.00 7.13
CA PHE A 41 22.92 -7.37 6.60
C PHE A 41 23.28 -7.45 5.11
N GLY A 42 23.46 -6.30 4.44
CA GLY A 42 23.80 -6.24 3.03
C GLY A 42 22.58 -6.32 2.09
N MET A 43 22.85 -6.34 0.79
CA MET A 43 21.81 -6.27 -0.24
C MET A 43 20.91 -7.51 -0.32
N CYS A 44 21.45 -8.70 -0.02
CA CYS A 44 20.69 -9.95 -0.10
C CYS A 44 19.45 -9.92 0.80
N GLU A 45 19.56 -9.28 1.97
CA GLU A 45 18.45 -9.21 2.93
C GLU A 45 17.30 -8.33 2.43
N VAL A 46 17.61 -7.19 1.79
CA VAL A 46 16.56 -6.35 1.18
C VAL A 46 15.86 -7.09 0.06
N ILE A 47 16.61 -7.78 -0.81
CA ILE A 47 16.04 -8.54 -1.93
C ILE A 47 15.11 -9.65 -1.40
N ARG A 48 15.58 -10.41 -0.40
CA ARG A 48 14.77 -11.44 0.23
C ARG A 48 13.50 -10.86 0.84
N ARG A 49 13.60 -9.75 1.57
CA ARG A 49 12.45 -9.08 2.19
C ARG A 49 11.45 -8.58 1.16
N GLU A 50 11.91 -7.97 0.07
CA GLU A 50 11.05 -7.55 -1.04
C GLU A 50 10.34 -8.73 -1.69
N MET A 51 11.05 -9.85 -1.91
CA MET A 51 10.43 -11.08 -2.44
C MET A 51 9.38 -11.64 -1.49
N GLU A 52 9.67 -11.74 -0.20
CA GLU A 52 8.72 -12.19 0.83
C GLU A 52 7.46 -11.30 0.83
N MET A 53 7.61 -9.97 0.79
CA MET A 53 6.47 -9.04 0.70
C MET A 53 5.70 -9.21 -0.61
N LYS A 54 6.39 -9.41 -1.74
CA LYS A 54 5.74 -9.65 -3.04
C LYS A 54 4.89 -10.91 -3.03
N PHE A 55 5.38 -12.00 -2.45
CA PHE A 55 4.61 -13.24 -2.31
C PHE A 55 3.43 -13.07 -1.35
N ALA A 56 3.61 -12.39 -0.23
CA ALA A 56 2.52 -12.11 0.71
C ALA A 56 1.39 -11.28 0.07
N ARG A 57 1.73 -10.33 -0.83
CA ARG A 57 0.74 -9.55 -1.60
C ARG A 57 0.02 -10.34 -2.69
N ALA A 58 0.57 -11.48 -3.12
CA ALA A 58 0.01 -12.28 -4.19
C ALA A 58 -1.10 -13.23 -3.70
N ASP A 59 -1.40 -13.23 -2.40
CA ASP A 59 -2.48 -14.03 -1.83
C ASP A 59 -3.83 -13.63 -2.45
N TYR A 60 -4.61 -14.65 -2.80
CA TYR A 60 -5.91 -14.45 -3.42
C TYR A 60 -6.97 -15.24 -2.67
N ARG A 61 -7.99 -14.51 -2.24
CA ARG A 61 -9.20 -15.06 -1.67
C ARG A 61 -10.38 -14.22 -2.15
N PRO A 62 -11.43 -14.87 -2.69
CA PRO A 62 -12.62 -14.17 -3.17
C PRO A 62 -13.21 -13.23 -2.12
N THR A 63 -13.72 -12.08 -2.56
CA THR A 63 -14.37 -11.10 -1.68
C THR A 63 -15.58 -11.71 -0.96
N LEU A 64 -16.33 -12.58 -1.64
CA LEU A 64 -17.43 -13.36 -1.04
C LEU A 64 -17.00 -14.21 0.16
N LEU A 65 -15.73 -14.63 0.23
CA LEU A 65 -15.16 -15.39 1.34
C LEU A 65 -14.42 -14.51 2.36
N GLY A 66 -14.62 -13.19 2.32
CA GLY A 66 -13.99 -12.21 3.20
C GLY A 66 -12.70 -11.57 2.66
N GLY A 67 -12.34 -11.80 1.39
CA GLY A 67 -11.15 -11.21 0.78
C GLY A 67 -9.82 -11.79 1.28
N PRO A 68 -8.67 -11.36 0.71
CA PRO A 68 -7.34 -11.83 1.12
C PRO A 68 -7.00 -11.35 2.53
N SER A 69 -6.32 -12.20 3.32
CA SER A 69 -5.85 -11.83 4.65
C SER A 69 -4.48 -11.14 4.56
N ASN A 70 -4.35 -9.95 5.15
CA ASN A 70 -3.08 -9.22 5.16
C ASN A 70 -2.10 -9.66 6.27
N LEU A 71 -2.46 -10.65 7.10
CA LEU A 71 -1.68 -11.07 8.27
C LEU A 71 -0.20 -11.32 7.98
N HIS A 72 0.12 -12.07 6.92
CA HIS A 72 1.51 -12.36 6.56
C HIS A 72 2.29 -11.10 6.20
N LEU A 73 1.63 -10.18 5.51
CA LEU A 73 2.21 -8.90 5.14
C LEU A 73 2.40 -7.99 6.36
N ASP A 74 1.48 -8.04 7.32
CA ASP A 74 1.57 -7.27 8.57
C ASP A 74 2.72 -7.77 9.46
N ILE A 75 2.95 -9.08 9.51
CA ILE A 75 4.12 -9.67 10.18
C ILE A 75 5.43 -9.17 9.55
N LEU A 76 5.51 -9.17 8.21
CA LEU A 76 6.71 -8.70 7.51
C LEU A 76 6.96 -7.20 7.71
N ARG A 77 5.88 -6.41 7.80
CA ARG A 77 5.90 -4.98 8.14
C ARG A 77 6.18 -4.72 9.62
N GLY A 78 5.88 -5.66 10.50
CA GLY A 78 5.96 -5.51 11.95
C GLY A 78 4.79 -4.71 12.53
N LYS A 79 3.61 -4.81 11.89
CA LYS A 79 2.35 -4.18 12.30
C LYS A 79 1.38 -5.17 12.95
N ASP A 80 1.77 -6.44 13.10
CA ASP A 80 0.96 -7.53 13.66
C ASP A 80 0.50 -7.31 15.11
N THR A 81 1.15 -6.40 15.84
CA THR A 81 0.84 -6.07 17.23
C THR A 81 0.10 -4.74 17.40
N THR A 82 -0.21 -4.05 16.30
CA THR A 82 -0.85 -2.73 16.30
C THR A 82 -2.17 -2.80 15.54
N ILE A 83 -3.14 -1.98 15.96
CA ILE A 83 -4.44 -1.82 15.28
C ILE A 83 -4.58 -0.35 14.92
N ASP A 84 -4.97 -0.08 13.68
CA ASP A 84 -5.31 1.26 13.19
C ASP A 84 -6.80 1.35 12.82
N TRP A 85 -7.25 2.57 12.51
CA TRP A 85 -8.65 2.83 12.16
C TRP A 85 -9.08 2.06 10.89
N ASP A 86 -8.17 1.89 9.92
CA ASP A 86 -8.39 1.19 8.65
C ASP A 86 -8.73 -0.30 8.87
N ASP A 87 -8.24 -0.91 9.96
CA ASP A 87 -8.49 -2.32 10.27
C ASP A 87 -9.94 -2.55 10.74
N VAL A 88 -10.49 -1.55 11.45
CA VAL A 88 -11.84 -1.59 12.03
C VAL A 88 -12.89 -1.13 11.02
N PHE A 89 -12.56 -0.12 10.23
CA PHE A 89 -13.47 0.51 9.26
C PHE A 89 -13.02 0.23 7.83
N GLN A 90 -13.12 -1.04 7.44
CA GLN A 90 -13.04 -1.43 6.05
C GLN A 90 -14.33 -0.92 5.38
N GLY A 91 -14.21 0.06 4.49
CA GLY A 91 -15.33 0.83 3.94
C GLY A 91 -16.56 0.00 3.54
N ASP A 92 -17.71 0.67 3.54
CA ASP A 92 -19.07 0.11 3.49
C ASP A 92 -19.37 -0.68 2.19
N ASN A 93 -18.77 -1.86 2.04
CA ASN A 93 -19.05 -2.79 0.95
C ASN A 93 -20.26 -3.63 1.34
N PHE A 94 -21.44 -3.01 1.38
CA PHE A 94 -22.70 -3.68 1.75
C PHE A 94 -23.09 -4.81 0.78
N ASP A 95 -22.64 -4.74 -0.47
CA ASP A 95 -22.83 -5.77 -1.49
C ASP A 95 -21.48 -6.14 -2.13
N PRO A 96 -20.81 -7.23 -1.71
CA PRO A 96 -19.61 -7.69 -2.38
C PRO A 96 -19.93 -8.11 -3.84
N PRO A 97 -19.01 -7.87 -4.80
CA PRO A 97 -19.22 -8.29 -6.18
C PRO A 97 -19.43 -9.81 -6.29
N SER A 98 -20.18 -10.24 -7.31
CA SER A 98 -20.33 -11.66 -7.60
C SER A 98 -18.97 -12.29 -7.89
N PHE A 99 -18.79 -13.55 -7.50
CA PHE A 99 -17.58 -14.31 -7.80
C PHE A 99 -17.26 -14.33 -9.31
N HIS A 100 -18.30 -14.37 -10.15
CA HIS A 100 -18.14 -14.34 -11.61
C HIS A 100 -17.53 -13.02 -12.10
N ASP A 101 -18.12 -11.88 -11.70
CA ASP A 101 -17.63 -10.55 -12.06
C ASP A 101 -16.18 -10.32 -11.56
N GLU A 102 -15.87 -10.80 -10.35
CA GLU A 102 -14.52 -10.73 -9.78
C GLU A 102 -13.50 -11.52 -10.60
N MET A 103 -13.86 -12.75 -11.01
CA MET A 103 -13.01 -13.61 -11.82
C MET A 103 -12.81 -13.07 -13.24
N GLU A 104 -13.83 -12.48 -13.84
CA GLU A 104 -13.76 -11.81 -15.14
C GLU A 104 -12.79 -10.63 -15.12
N ALA A 105 -12.90 -9.77 -14.09
CA ALA A 105 -11.99 -8.65 -13.90
C ALA A 105 -10.54 -9.12 -13.72
N ARG A 106 -10.32 -10.19 -12.93
CA ARG A 106 -8.98 -10.75 -12.68
C ARG A 106 -8.38 -11.40 -13.92
N LEU A 107 -9.17 -12.15 -14.68
CA LEU A 107 -8.72 -12.87 -15.88
C LEU A 107 -8.69 -11.98 -17.13
N SER A 108 -9.04 -10.69 -17.00
CA SER A 108 -9.18 -9.76 -18.13
C SER A 108 -10.13 -10.27 -19.22
N MET A 109 -11.16 -10.99 -18.81
CA MET A 109 -12.19 -11.52 -19.69
C MET A 109 -13.40 -10.58 -19.59
N LYS A 110 -13.43 -9.55 -20.44
CA LYS A 110 -14.61 -8.70 -20.62
C LYS A 110 -15.28 -9.09 -21.94
N TRP A 111 -16.50 -9.62 -21.89
CA TRP A 111 -17.33 -9.74 -23.09
C TRP A 111 -18.03 -8.43 -23.40
#